data_AF-A0A8T5L8R9-F1
#
_entry.id   AF-A0A8T5L8R9-F1
#
_cell.length_a   1.000
_cell.length_b   1.000
_cell.length_c   1.000
_cell.angle_alpha   90.00
_cell.angle_beta   90.00
_cell.angle_gamma   90.00
#
_symmetry.space_group_name_H-M   'P 1'
#
loop_
_entity.id
_entity.type
_entity.pdbx_description
1 polymer ?
#
loop_
_entity_poly.entity_id
_entity_poly.type
_entity_poly.pdbx_seq_one_letter_code
_entity_poly.pdbx_strand_id
1 'polypeptide(L)' 'MKVLTIIATIFIPLTFIAGIYGMNFQYIPELTYKFAYFIIWGIMIIIGIIMILYFRRKRWL' A
#
# COMPACT_ATOMS: atom_id res chain seq x y z
N MET A 1 -14.31 -16.87 6.52
CA MET A 1 -14.02 -16.33 5.17
C MET A 1 -13.82 -14.81 5.15
N LYS A 2 -14.69 -13.98 5.75
CA LYS A 2 -14.60 -12.51 5.67
C LYS A 2 -13.25 -11.91 6.12
N VAL A 3 -12.68 -12.38 7.23
CA VAL A 3 -11.42 -11.83 7.79
C VAL A 3 -10.23 -12.03 6.84
N LEU A 4 -10.08 -13.22 6.26
CA LEU A 4 -8.99 -13.50 5.32
C LEU A 4 -9.08 -12.64 4.06
N THR A 5 -10.29 -12.46 3.52
CA THR A 5 -10.53 -11.59 2.35
C THR A 5 -10.19 -10.14 2.67
N ILE A 6 -10.59 -9.62 3.84
CA ILE A 6 -10.29 -8.24 4.26
C ILE A 6 -8.78 -8.05 4.38
N ILE A 7 -8.07 -8.98 5.02
CA ILE A 7 -6.61 -8.93 5.14
C ILE A 7 -5.98 -8.97 3.74
N ALA A 8 -6.36 -9.91 2.87
CA ALA A 8 -5.80 -10.03 1.53
C ALA A 8 -6.03 -8.76 0.69
N THR A 9 -7.24 -8.19 0.69
CA THR A 9 -7.54 -6.98 -0.08
C THR A 9 -6.76 -5.75 0.40
N ILE A 10 -6.44 -5.66 1.69
CA ILE A 10 -5.58 -4.59 2.23
C ILE A 10 -4.11 -4.84 1.85
N PHE A 11 -3.62 -6.08 1.98
CA PHE A 11 -2.21 -6.38 1.78
C PHE A 11 -1.79 -6.41 0.32
N ILE A 12 -2.61 -6.92 -0.62
CA ILE A 12 -2.27 -7.02 -2.05
C ILE A 12 -1.77 -5.69 -2.67
N PRO A 13 -2.47 -4.55 -2.54
CA PRO A 13 -1.97 -3.29 -3.12
C PRO A 13 -0.72 -2.79 -2.40
N LEU A 14 -0.59 -3.02 -1.08
CA LEU A 14 0.59 -2.62 -0.31
C LEU A 14 1.83 -3.43 -0.69
N THR A 15 1.68 -4.75 -0.85
CA THR A 15 2.77 -5.64 -1.26
C THR A 15 3.16 -5.40 -2.71
N PHE A 16 2.21 -5.03 -3.58
CA PHE A 16 2.51 -4.63 -4.95
C PHE A 16 3.40 -3.39 -5.01
N ILE A 17 3.09 -2.35 -4.22
CA ILE A 17 3.93 -1.14 -4.11
C ILE A 17 5.32 -1.52 -3.56
N ALA A 18 5.38 -2.29 -2.47
CA ALA A 18 6.64 -2.74 -1.91
C ALA A 18 7.46 -3.59 -2.89
N GLY A 19 6.80 -4.38 -3.73
CA GLY A 19 7.43 -5.17 -4.80
C GLY A 19 8.07 -4.29 -5.85
N ILE A 20 7.36 -3.29 -6.39
CA ILE A 20 7.90 -2.35 -7.39
C ILE A 20 9.12 -1.61 -6.84
N TYR A 21 9.04 -1.10 -5.60
CA TYR A 21 10.12 -0.34 -4.97
C TYR A 21 11.23 -1.21 -4.35
N GLY A 22 11.01 -2.52 -4.20
CA GLY A 22 12.01 -3.49 -3.74
C GLY A 22 12.82 -4.12 -4.87
N MET A 23 12.43 -3.88 -6.13
CA MET A 23 13.18 -4.32 -7.29
C MET A 23 14.45 -3.48 -7.46
N ASN A 24 15.59 -4.15 -7.74
CA ASN A 24 16.88 -3.52 -8.01
C ASN A 24 16.91 -2.82 -9.37
N PHE A 25 16.05 -1.83 -9.58
CA PHE A 25 16.08 -1.01 -10.77
C PHE A 25 17.22 0.00 -10.67
N GLN A 26 18.14 -0.06 -11.65
CA GLN A 26 19.27 0.86 -11.78
C GLN A 26 18.84 2.31 -12.09
N TYR A 27 17.61 2.51 -12.55
CA TYR A 27 17.02 3.81 -12.88
C TYR A 27 15.57 3.87 -12.38
N ILE A 28 15.38 4.25 -11.11
CA ILE A 28 14.08 4.68 -10.59
C ILE A 28 14.14 6.21 -10.49
N PRO A 29 13.49 6.96 -11.42
CA PRO A 29 13.54 8.42 -11.41
C PRO A 29 12.96 9.02 -10.13
N GLU A 30 12.06 8.33 -9.41
CA GLU A 30 11.59 8.78 -8.09
C GLU A 30 12.62 8.61 -6.97
N LEU A 31 13.62 7.74 -7.07
CA LEU A 31 14.55 7.42 -5.95
C LEU A 31 15.60 8.51 -5.71
N THR A 32 15.85 9.39 -6.68
CA THR A 32 16.74 10.54 -6.53
C THR A 32 16.14 11.64 -5.65
N TYR A 33 14.83 11.61 -5.41
CA TYR A 33 14.17 12.49 -4.45
C TYR A 33 14.38 11.98 -3.02
N LYS A 34 15.08 12.77 -2.20
CA LYS A 34 15.32 12.51 -0.76
C LYS A 34 14.05 12.13 0.03
N PHE A 35 12.90 12.64 -0.39
CA PHE A 35 11.61 12.42 0.28
C PHE A 35 10.77 11.31 -0.35
N ALA A 36 11.17 10.72 -1.47
CA ALA A 36 10.37 9.70 -2.15
C ALA A 36 10.05 8.52 -1.25
N TYR A 37 11.02 8.07 -0.43
CA TYR A 37 10.81 7.03 0.56
C TYR A 37 9.66 7.36 1.53
N PHE A 38 9.64 8.58 2.07
CA PHE A 38 8.59 9.03 2.99
C PHE A 38 7.25 9.24 2.28
N ILE A 39 7.26 9.72 1.03
CA ILE A 39 6.05 9.92 0.22
C ILE A 39 5.39 8.57 -0.07
N ILE A 40 6.16 7.57 -0.49
CA ILE A 40 5.65 6.21 -0.76
C ILE A 40 5.08 5.60 0.51
N TRP A 41 5.78 5.74 1.64
CA TRP A 41 5.26 5.34 2.95
C TRP A 41 3.94 6.03 3.30
N GLY A 42 3.84 7.34 3.06
CA GLY A 42 2.61 8.10 3.23
C GLY A 42 1.48 7.55 2.36
N ILE A 43 1.74 7.27 1.09
CA ILE A 43 0.78 6.67 0.15
C ILE A 43 0.33 5.29 0.65
N MET A 44 1.25 4.43 1.09
CA MET A 44 0.92 3.11 1.63
C MET A 44 0.02 3.20 2.86
N ILE A 45 0.33 4.10 3.80
CA ILE A 45 -0.51 4.33 4.99
C ILE A 45 -1.89 4.85 4.60
N ILE A 46 -1.96 5.83 3.69
CA ILE A 46 -3.23 6.40 3.19
C ILE A 46 -4.09 5.30 2.55
N ILE A 47 -3.51 4.46 1.69
CA ILE A 47 -4.22 3.34 1.05
C ILE A 47 -4.75 2.37 2.11
N GLY A 48 -3.93 2.00 3.10
CA GLY A 48 -4.35 1.15 4.21
C GLY A 48 -5.54 1.72 4.98
N ILE A 49 -5.49 3.01 5.32
CA ILE A 49 -6.58 3.71 6.03
C ILE A 49 -7.85 3.77 5.17
N ILE A 50 -7.73 4.11 3.89
CA ILE A 50 -8.87 4.17 2.95
C ILE A 50 -9.55 2.81 2.86
N MET A 51 -8.79 1.73 2.73
CA MET A 51 -9.34 0.38 2.67
C MET A 51 -10.05 0.00 3.97
N ILE A 52 -9.46 0.29 5.14
CA ILE A 52 -10.09 0.04 6.44
C ILE A 52 -11.41 0.81 6.57
N LEU A 53 -11.43 2.10 6.20
CA LEU A 53 -12.62 2.94 6.23
C LEU A 53 -13.69 2.43 5.26
N TYR A 54 -13.30 1.99 4.07
CA TYR A 54 -14.21 1.41 3.08
C TYR A 54 -14.90 0.15 3.60
N PHE A 55 -14.12 -0.78 4.18
CA PHE A 55 -14.66 -2.02 4.75
C PHE A 55 -15.52 -1.77 5.99
N ARG A 56 -15.16 -0.79 6.85
CA ARG A 56 -16.02 -0.33 7.96
C ARG A 56 -17.34 0.23 7.45
N ARG A 57 -17.32 1.08 6.41
CA ARG A 57 -18.54 1.70 5.86
C ARG A 57 -19.48 0.68 5.23
N LYS A 58 -18.93 -0.39 4.63
CA LYS A 58 -19.70 -1.51 4.07
C LYS A 58 -20.28 -2.47 5.12
N ARG A 59 -20.02 -2.27 6.44
CA ARG A 59 -20.34 -3.22 7.53
C ARG A 59 -19.79 -4.63 7.29
N TRP A 60 -18.67 -4.73 6.57
CA TRP A 60 -17.99 -6.00 6.35
C TRP A 60 -16.97 -6.32 7.46
N LEU A 61 -16.54 -5.28 8.18
CA LEU A 61 -15.89 -5.29 9.49
C LEU A 61 -16.93 -5.07 10.60
#